data_AF-A0A968A5K9-F1
#
_entry.id   AF-A0A968A5K9-F1
#
_cell.length_a   1.000
_cell.length_b   1.000
_cell.length_c   1.000
_cell.angle_alpha   90.00
_cell.angle_beta   90.00
_cell.angle_gamma   90.00
#
_symmetry.space_group_name_H-M   'P 1'
#
loop_
_entity.id
_entity.type
_entity.pdbx_description
1 polymer ?
#
loop_
_entity_poly.entity_id
_entity_poly.type
_entity_poly.pdbx_seq_one_letter_code
_entity_poly.pdbx_strand_id
1 'polypeptide(L)'
;MNIGGGMCNWGDSNTTLTNCIFNDNSTTYSGGGIHNDESSHTILTNCTFTGNSVSYVGIMWGDGGGICNYSCNSTLTNCTFNKNSANWGGGIFNIWDSNISLNECIFSENSASRGGGGLYNTEDSNTMLTECIFIKNSAGGGGGLSNVLNRKMTLINCIFSENSADTGGGMGNFISYSTLTNCVFSGNLSEEKGGGMYNIKSSPTLKNCTFSANVAEYTGGPIIIPPWPPQPPPVYGIGGAMYNEYSSAELINCTFTGNRAHEEGGAIFW
;
A
#
# COMPACT_ATOMS: atom_id res chain seq x y z
N MET A 1 18.82 -16.02 10.74
CA MET A 1 17.56 -15.27 10.49
C MET A 1 16.69 -16.16 9.60
N ASN A 2 15.38 -16.22 9.83
CA ASN A 2 14.47 -17.04 9.02
C ASN A 2 13.77 -16.12 7.99
N ILE A 3 14.17 -16.22 6.72
CA ILE A 3 13.74 -15.37 5.60
C ILE A 3 13.33 -16.24 4.41
N GLY A 4 12.43 -15.75 3.56
CA GLY A 4 12.04 -16.43 2.32
C GLY A 4 11.31 -17.75 2.55
N GLY A 5 10.10 -17.70 3.12
CA GLY A 5 9.42 -18.89 3.64
C GLY A 5 9.14 -19.95 2.58
N GLY A 6 8.90 -19.53 1.33
CA GLY A 6 8.88 -20.42 0.17
C GLY A 6 10.18 -20.39 -0.63
N MET A 7 10.78 -19.22 -0.83
CA MET A 7 12.03 -19.06 -1.57
C MET A 7 12.85 -17.88 -1.08
N CYS A 8 14.17 -18.05 -1.06
CA CYS A 8 15.14 -16.98 -0.81
C CYS A 8 16.09 -16.87 -2.01
N ASN A 9 16.09 -15.70 -2.66
CA ASN A 9 17.04 -15.34 -3.72
C ASN A 9 18.07 -14.38 -3.12
N TRP A 10 19.35 -14.70 -3.30
CA TRP A 10 20.47 -13.95 -2.71
C TRP A 10 21.61 -13.78 -3.73
N GLY A 11 22.30 -12.64 -3.71
CA GLY A 11 23.57 -12.39 -4.39
C GLY A 11 23.51 -12.53 -5.92
N ASP A 12 22.99 -11.51 -6.61
CA ASP A 12 22.88 -11.44 -8.08
C ASP A 12 22.12 -12.63 -8.73
N SER A 13 21.37 -13.39 -7.94
CA SER A 13 20.57 -14.51 -8.43
C SER A 13 19.38 -13.99 -9.25
N ASN A 14 19.36 -14.33 -10.53
CA ASN A 14 18.26 -14.00 -11.43
C ASN A 14 17.30 -15.18 -11.54
N THR A 15 16.06 -15.00 -11.08
CA THR A 15 15.07 -16.07 -11.01
C THR A 15 13.88 -15.76 -11.91
N THR A 16 13.46 -16.72 -12.72
CA THR A 16 12.23 -16.63 -13.52
C THR A 16 11.25 -17.69 -13.05
N LEU A 17 10.06 -17.27 -12.65
CA LEU A 17 8.98 -18.14 -12.21
C LEU A 17 7.76 -17.96 -13.11
N THR A 18 7.17 -19.07 -13.53
CA THR A 18 5.97 -19.05 -14.38
C THR A 18 4.98 -20.07 -13.89
N ASN A 19 3.73 -19.65 -13.66
CA ASN A 19 2.66 -20.51 -13.14
C ASN A 19 3.00 -21.17 -11.79
N CYS A 20 3.73 -20.47 -10.92
CA CYS A 20 4.10 -20.96 -9.60
C CYS A 20 3.09 -20.53 -8.52
N ILE A 21 2.94 -21.35 -7.49
CA ILE A 21 2.07 -21.07 -6.35
C ILE A 21 2.89 -21.12 -5.06
N PHE A 22 2.87 -20.03 -4.31
CA PHE A 22 3.40 -19.90 -2.96
C PHE A 22 2.21 -19.80 -2.01
N ASN A 23 1.90 -20.90 -1.32
CA ASN A 23 0.72 -20.99 -0.46
C ASN A 23 1.10 -21.30 0.99
N ASP A 24 0.59 -20.50 1.93
CA ASP A 24 0.73 -20.67 3.37
C ASP A 24 2.19 -20.79 3.85
N ASN A 25 3.13 -20.10 3.19
CA ASN A 25 4.50 -20.03 3.65
C ASN A 25 4.65 -18.95 4.71
N SER A 26 5.46 -19.20 5.74
CA SER A 26 5.62 -18.27 6.84
C SER A 26 7.07 -18.13 7.27
N THR A 27 7.46 -16.90 7.64
CA THR A 27 8.76 -16.65 8.27
C THR A 27 8.62 -15.79 9.52
N THR A 28 9.68 -15.74 10.30
CA THR A 28 9.77 -14.88 11.49
C THR A 28 10.56 -13.61 11.22
N TYR A 29 10.84 -13.25 9.96
CA TYR A 29 11.68 -12.08 9.66
C TYR A 29 11.24 -11.34 8.39
N SER A 30 11.36 -11.92 7.20
CA SER A 30 11.03 -11.23 5.94
C SER A 30 10.64 -12.21 4.84
N GLY A 31 9.80 -11.77 3.91
CA GLY A 31 9.43 -12.53 2.71
C GLY A 31 8.73 -13.84 3.04
N GLY A 32 7.45 -13.78 3.42
CA GLY A 32 6.68 -14.98 3.75
C GLY A 32 6.65 -15.97 2.58
N GLY A 33 6.37 -15.50 1.37
CA GLY A 33 6.51 -16.28 0.13
C GLY A 33 7.94 -16.25 -0.41
N ILE A 34 8.39 -15.09 -0.87
CA ILE A 34 9.73 -14.89 -1.44
C ILE A 34 10.46 -13.77 -0.71
N HIS A 35 11.75 -13.99 -0.48
CA HIS A 35 12.70 -12.95 -0.11
C HIS A 35 13.75 -12.79 -1.22
N ASN A 36 13.88 -11.58 -1.74
CA ASN A 36 14.87 -11.21 -2.75
C ASN A 36 15.83 -10.17 -2.16
N ASP A 37 17.13 -10.45 -2.19
CA ASP A 37 18.17 -9.58 -1.64
C ASP A 37 19.36 -9.42 -2.62
N GLU A 38 20.25 -8.47 -2.33
CA GLU A 38 21.55 -8.23 -2.95
C GLU A 38 21.54 -8.28 -4.47
N SER A 39 20.90 -7.28 -5.12
CA SER A 39 20.88 -7.11 -6.58
C SER A 39 20.27 -8.28 -7.37
N SER A 40 19.52 -9.17 -6.72
CA SER A 40 18.75 -10.20 -7.40
C SER A 40 17.71 -9.60 -8.35
N HIS A 41 17.43 -10.32 -9.45
CA HIS A 41 16.36 -9.94 -10.38
C HIS A 41 15.34 -11.05 -10.46
N THR A 42 14.11 -10.79 -10.01
CA THR A 42 13.04 -11.79 -10.08
C THR A 42 12.00 -11.41 -11.11
N ILE A 43 11.76 -12.31 -12.07
CA ILE A 43 10.71 -12.19 -13.08
C ILE A 43 9.63 -13.22 -12.75
N LEU A 44 8.41 -12.76 -12.50
CA LEU A 44 7.28 -13.63 -12.20
C LEU A 44 6.17 -13.42 -13.22
N THR A 45 5.64 -14.51 -13.73
CA THR A 45 4.51 -14.50 -14.65
C THR A 45 3.45 -15.50 -14.19
N ASN A 46 2.19 -15.07 -14.08
CA ASN A 46 1.09 -15.94 -13.67
C ASN A 46 1.32 -16.64 -12.32
N CYS A 47 2.01 -15.99 -11.38
CA CYS A 47 2.30 -16.57 -10.08
C CYS A 47 1.25 -16.17 -9.04
N THR A 48 0.98 -17.06 -8.09
CA THR A 48 0.01 -16.83 -7.01
C THR A 48 0.68 -16.92 -5.65
N PHE A 49 0.44 -15.92 -4.81
CA PHE A 49 0.87 -15.82 -3.42
C PHE A 49 -0.37 -15.80 -2.54
N THR A 50 -0.62 -16.87 -1.79
CA THR A 50 -1.81 -16.98 -0.94
C THR A 50 -1.44 -17.34 0.49
N GLY A 51 -1.99 -16.61 1.46
CA GLY A 51 -1.82 -16.95 2.88
C GLY A 51 -0.40 -16.85 3.42
N ASN A 52 0.53 -16.24 2.68
CA ASN A 52 1.92 -16.14 3.12
C ASN A 52 2.07 -15.06 4.17
N SER A 53 2.88 -15.31 5.19
CA SER A 53 2.92 -14.44 6.37
C SER A 53 4.31 -14.22 6.95
N VAL A 54 4.48 -13.06 7.60
CA VAL A 54 5.61 -12.76 8.47
C VAL A 54 5.10 -12.52 9.88
N SER A 55 5.59 -13.29 10.86
CA SER A 55 5.11 -13.24 12.25
C SER A 55 5.94 -12.36 13.18
N TYR A 56 6.97 -11.68 12.67
CA TYR A 56 7.80 -10.80 13.49
C TYR A 56 7.02 -9.57 13.94
N VAL A 57 7.22 -9.12 15.17
CA VAL A 57 6.51 -7.97 15.79
C VAL A 57 7.43 -6.81 16.18
N GLY A 58 8.67 -6.79 15.70
CA GLY A 58 9.61 -5.69 15.96
C GLY A 58 9.57 -4.59 14.90
N ILE A 59 10.15 -3.44 15.26
CA ILE A 59 10.10 -2.20 14.46
C ILE A 59 11.17 -2.10 13.37
N MET A 60 12.09 -3.06 13.29
CA MET A 60 13.30 -2.91 12.48
C MET A 60 13.31 -3.75 11.20
N TRP A 61 12.63 -4.91 11.14
CA TRP A 61 12.72 -5.85 10.00
C TRP A 61 11.53 -6.82 10.05
N GLY A 62 10.60 -6.85 9.08
CA GLY A 62 9.34 -7.57 9.31
C GLY A 62 8.37 -7.66 8.12
N ASP A 63 8.89 -7.78 6.91
CA ASP A 63 8.25 -7.12 5.77
C ASP A 63 8.02 -8.06 4.58
N GLY A 64 6.92 -7.82 3.86
CA GLY A 64 6.55 -8.56 2.66
C GLY A 64 5.94 -9.92 2.95
N GLY A 65 4.64 -9.98 3.20
CA GLY A 65 3.94 -11.26 3.46
C GLY A 65 4.04 -12.18 2.25
N GLY A 66 3.76 -11.67 1.05
CA GLY A 66 3.99 -12.37 -0.21
C GLY A 66 5.45 -12.29 -0.64
N ILE A 67 5.95 -11.08 -0.91
CA ILE A 67 7.34 -10.86 -1.37
C ILE A 67 7.99 -9.72 -0.60
N CYS A 68 9.23 -9.93 -0.19
CA CYS A 68 10.13 -8.88 0.27
C CYS A 68 11.23 -8.66 -0.76
N ASN A 69 11.41 -7.42 -1.19
CA ASN A 69 12.48 -6.97 -2.07
C ASN A 69 13.38 -5.99 -1.32
N TYR A 70 14.65 -6.35 -1.22
CA TYR A 70 15.70 -5.60 -0.55
C TYR A 70 16.82 -5.34 -1.56
N SER A 71 17.12 -4.08 -1.86
CA SER A 71 18.17 -3.69 -2.82
C SER A 71 18.14 -4.50 -4.13
N CYS A 72 16.96 -4.75 -4.69
CA CYS A 72 16.79 -5.68 -5.80
C CYS A 72 15.75 -5.21 -6.83
N ASN A 73 15.71 -5.87 -7.99
CA ASN A 73 14.77 -5.52 -9.06
C ASN A 73 13.77 -6.65 -9.28
N SER A 74 12.50 -6.33 -9.46
CA SER A 74 11.47 -7.34 -9.73
C SER A 74 10.50 -6.89 -10.81
N THR A 75 10.14 -7.82 -11.70
CA THR A 75 9.09 -7.62 -12.71
C THR A 75 8.04 -8.70 -12.55
N LEU A 76 6.81 -8.29 -12.27
CA LEU A 76 5.67 -9.19 -12.08
C LEU A 76 4.62 -8.90 -13.13
N THR A 77 4.14 -9.94 -13.78
CA THR A 77 3.07 -9.86 -14.78
C THR A 77 1.98 -10.86 -14.42
N ASN A 78 0.73 -10.39 -14.37
CA ASN A 78 -0.44 -11.22 -14.10
C ASN A 78 -0.29 -12.07 -12.83
N CYS A 79 0.24 -11.48 -11.76
CA CYS A 79 0.45 -12.17 -10.48
C CYS A 79 -0.66 -11.82 -9.48
N THR A 80 -1.02 -12.76 -8.63
CA THR A 80 -2.06 -12.58 -7.61
C THR A 80 -1.47 -12.70 -6.21
N PHE A 81 -1.75 -11.72 -5.35
CA PHE A 81 -1.46 -11.69 -3.93
C PHE A 81 -2.78 -11.71 -3.17
N ASN A 82 -3.10 -12.83 -2.53
CA ASN A 82 -4.32 -13.01 -1.76
C ASN A 82 -4.03 -13.32 -0.30
N LYS A 83 -4.61 -12.58 0.64
CA LYS A 83 -4.55 -12.91 2.08
C LYS A 83 -3.14 -13.09 2.65
N ASN A 84 -2.17 -12.36 2.11
CA ASN A 84 -0.83 -12.33 2.66
C ASN A 84 -0.77 -11.27 3.78
N SER A 85 0.04 -11.52 4.81
CA SER A 85 0.09 -10.66 5.99
C SER A 85 1.50 -10.38 6.50
N ALA A 86 1.80 -9.13 6.84
CA ALA A 86 3.07 -8.72 7.45
C ALA A 86 2.89 -7.49 8.34
N ASN A 87 3.98 -6.91 8.87
CA ASN A 87 3.88 -5.59 9.50
C ASN A 87 3.83 -4.47 8.46
N TRP A 88 4.67 -4.58 7.44
CA TRP A 88 4.73 -3.67 6.30
C TRP A 88 4.64 -4.47 5.01
N GLY A 89 3.79 -4.02 4.08
CA GLY A 89 3.65 -4.71 2.79
C GLY A 89 3.03 -6.09 2.95
N GLY A 90 1.72 -6.17 3.21
CA GLY A 90 1.03 -7.46 3.37
C GLY A 90 1.23 -8.35 2.14
N GLY A 91 1.03 -7.80 0.94
CA GLY A 91 1.40 -8.44 -0.32
C GLY A 91 2.89 -8.32 -0.61
N ILE A 92 3.37 -7.10 -0.86
CA ILE A 92 4.77 -6.83 -1.23
C ILE A 92 5.35 -5.70 -0.38
N PHE A 93 6.60 -5.86 0.00
CA PHE A 93 7.43 -4.80 0.56
C PHE A 93 8.67 -4.55 -0.30
N ASN A 94 8.92 -3.30 -0.66
CA ASN A 94 10.11 -2.84 -1.38
C ASN A 94 10.86 -1.78 -0.57
N ILE A 95 12.16 -1.97 -0.39
CA ILE A 95 13.04 -1.06 0.36
C ILE A 95 14.42 -0.93 -0.32
N TRP A 96 15.11 0.19 -0.04
CA TRP A 96 16.49 0.46 -0.43
C TRP A 96 16.73 0.40 -1.94
N ASP A 97 16.24 1.41 -2.66
CA ASP A 97 16.45 1.52 -4.12
C ASP A 97 15.95 0.28 -4.92
N SER A 98 15.02 -0.49 -4.35
CA SER A 98 14.44 -1.65 -5.03
C SER A 98 13.48 -1.20 -6.12
N ASN A 99 13.72 -1.60 -7.37
CA ASN A 99 12.84 -1.20 -8.48
C ASN A 99 11.84 -2.32 -8.80
N ILE A 100 10.56 -2.00 -8.73
CA ILE A 100 9.50 -2.96 -9.08
C ILE A 100 8.64 -2.46 -10.24
N SER A 101 8.39 -3.37 -11.18
CA SER A 101 7.41 -3.19 -12.25
C SER A 101 6.29 -4.22 -12.08
N LEU A 102 5.07 -3.75 -11.88
CA LEU A 102 3.88 -4.57 -11.70
C LEU A 102 2.93 -4.31 -12.89
N ASN A 103 2.64 -5.35 -13.66
CA ASN A 103 1.68 -5.30 -14.75
C ASN A 103 0.54 -6.29 -14.50
N GLU A 104 -0.70 -5.83 -14.55
CA GLU A 104 -1.90 -6.68 -14.43
C GLU A 104 -1.91 -7.51 -13.13
N CYS A 105 -1.35 -7.00 -12.05
CA CYS A 105 -1.27 -7.72 -10.77
C CYS A 105 -2.49 -7.41 -9.88
N ILE A 106 -2.92 -8.42 -9.13
CA ILE A 106 -4.07 -8.32 -8.22
C ILE A 106 -3.60 -8.49 -6.78
N PHE A 107 -3.89 -7.50 -5.94
CA PHE A 107 -3.70 -7.52 -4.49
C PHE A 107 -5.06 -7.55 -3.83
N SER A 108 -5.41 -8.67 -3.21
CA SER A 108 -6.72 -8.89 -2.61
C SER A 108 -6.60 -9.36 -1.16
N GLU A 109 -7.36 -8.73 -0.26
CA GLU A 109 -7.48 -9.17 1.15
C GLU A 109 -6.12 -9.31 1.88
N ASN A 110 -5.08 -8.62 1.43
CA ASN A 110 -3.79 -8.60 2.13
C ASN A 110 -3.83 -7.61 3.29
N SER A 111 -3.11 -7.91 4.36
CA SER A 111 -3.14 -7.10 5.57
C SER A 111 -1.74 -6.72 6.06
N ALA A 112 -1.59 -5.49 6.52
CA ALA A 112 -0.39 -5.00 7.16
C ALA A 112 -0.73 -4.36 8.51
N SER A 113 -0.03 -4.69 9.59
CA SER A 113 -0.32 -4.04 10.88
C SER A 113 0.06 -2.55 10.91
N ARG A 114 0.92 -2.09 9.98
CA ARG A 114 1.40 -0.70 9.93
C ARG A 114 1.11 -0.01 8.62
N GLY A 115 1.59 -0.53 7.49
CA GLY A 115 1.39 0.18 6.23
C GLY A 115 1.47 -0.69 4.99
N GLY A 116 0.70 -0.32 3.96
CA GLY A 116 0.68 -0.97 2.66
C GLY A 116 0.11 -2.38 2.74
N GLY A 117 -1.21 -2.52 2.85
CA GLY A 117 -1.85 -3.84 2.93
C GLY A 117 -1.52 -4.67 1.69
N GLY A 118 -1.66 -4.08 0.50
CA GLY A 118 -1.19 -4.69 -0.75
C GLY A 118 0.30 -4.46 -1.00
N LEU A 119 0.74 -3.19 -1.02
CA LEU A 119 2.10 -2.80 -1.39
C LEU A 119 2.65 -1.73 -0.45
N TYR A 120 3.86 -1.91 0.04
CA TYR A 120 4.61 -0.88 0.75
C TYR A 120 5.92 -0.59 0.03
N ASN A 121 6.14 0.68 -0.33
CA ASN A 121 7.37 1.14 -0.96
C ASN A 121 8.06 2.18 -0.08
N THR A 122 9.36 2.03 0.12
CA THR A 122 10.14 3.03 0.85
C THR A 122 11.58 3.19 0.38
N GLU A 123 12.21 4.27 0.84
CA GLU A 123 13.63 4.59 0.66
C GLU A 123 14.05 4.56 -0.83
N ASP A 124 13.51 5.52 -1.59
CA ASP A 124 13.84 5.79 -3.01
C ASP A 124 13.62 4.61 -4.01
N SER A 125 12.86 3.59 -3.61
CA SER A 125 12.46 2.44 -4.44
C SER A 125 11.56 2.84 -5.64
N ASN A 126 12.07 2.87 -6.89
CA ASN A 126 11.24 3.26 -8.03
C ASN A 126 10.18 2.20 -8.33
N THR A 127 8.92 2.63 -8.42
CA THR A 127 7.80 1.69 -8.59
C THR A 127 6.91 2.11 -9.75
N MET A 128 6.67 1.18 -10.68
CA MET A 128 5.75 1.36 -11.81
C MET A 128 4.63 0.31 -11.73
N LEU A 129 3.39 0.78 -11.67
CA LEU A 129 2.19 -0.06 -11.67
C LEU A 129 1.36 0.26 -12.89
N THR A 130 1.02 -0.78 -13.66
CA THR A 130 0.13 -0.68 -14.81
C THR A 130 -0.97 -1.72 -14.65
N GLU A 131 -2.23 -1.28 -14.77
CA GLU A 131 -3.40 -2.16 -14.78
C GLU A 131 -3.50 -3.06 -13.53
N CYS A 132 -2.98 -2.58 -12.39
CA CYS A 132 -3.01 -3.31 -11.13
C CYS A 132 -4.30 -3.01 -10.35
N ILE A 133 -4.77 -4.02 -9.60
CA ILE A 133 -5.98 -3.93 -8.79
C ILE A 133 -5.61 -4.18 -7.33
N PHE A 134 -5.95 -3.24 -6.46
CA PHE A 134 -5.87 -3.34 -5.01
C PHE A 134 -7.29 -3.38 -4.46
N ILE A 135 -7.73 -4.53 -3.96
CA ILE A 135 -9.09 -4.72 -3.46
C ILE A 135 -9.12 -5.28 -2.05
N LYS A 136 -9.89 -4.67 -1.15
CA LYS A 136 -10.12 -5.18 0.21
C LYS A 136 -8.85 -5.42 1.03
N ASN A 137 -7.77 -4.70 0.73
CA ASN A 137 -6.56 -4.76 1.55
C ASN A 137 -6.72 -3.84 2.76
N SER A 138 -6.05 -4.18 3.86
CA SER A 138 -6.11 -3.40 5.10
C SER A 138 -4.73 -3.05 5.67
N ALA A 139 -4.58 -1.84 6.20
CA ALA A 139 -3.35 -1.44 6.90
C ALA A 139 -3.57 -0.32 7.93
N GLY A 140 -2.58 0.00 8.77
CA GLY A 140 -2.62 1.26 9.54
C GLY A 140 -2.53 2.50 8.64
N GLY A 141 -1.70 2.45 7.59
CA GLY A 141 -1.57 3.51 6.58
C GLY A 141 -1.53 2.95 5.16
N GLY A 142 -2.35 3.48 4.26
CA GLY A 142 -2.36 3.03 2.86
C GLY A 142 -2.91 1.60 2.74
N GLY A 143 -4.22 1.43 2.83
CA GLY A 143 -4.85 0.11 2.87
C GLY A 143 -4.48 -0.74 1.65
N GLY A 144 -4.57 -0.16 0.45
CA GLY A 144 -4.05 -0.77 -0.78
C GLY A 144 -2.53 -0.59 -0.90
N LEU A 145 -2.06 0.66 -0.82
CA LEU A 145 -0.66 1.01 -1.06
C LEU A 145 -0.17 2.10 -0.12
N SER A 146 1.03 1.94 0.42
CA SER A 146 1.75 3.00 1.15
C SER A 146 3.09 3.32 0.48
N ASN A 147 3.35 4.60 0.27
CA ASN A 147 4.54 5.12 -0.38
C ASN A 147 5.24 6.14 0.54
N VAL A 148 6.45 5.82 1.00
CA VAL A 148 7.11 6.54 2.08
C VAL A 148 8.54 6.90 1.69
N LEU A 149 8.94 8.17 1.81
CA LEU A 149 10.31 8.63 1.50
C LEU A 149 10.76 8.22 0.08
N ASN A 150 9.87 8.41 -0.88
CA ASN A 150 10.07 7.91 -2.24
C ASN A 150 9.88 9.02 -3.27
N ARG A 151 10.90 9.22 -4.11
CA ARG A 151 10.91 10.33 -5.07
C ARG A 151 10.25 10.03 -6.40
N LYS A 152 9.88 8.78 -6.69
CA LYS A 152 9.21 8.47 -7.95
C LYS A 152 8.40 7.18 -7.92
N MET A 153 7.08 7.34 -7.95
CA MET A 153 6.15 6.24 -8.20
C MET A 153 5.18 6.60 -9.31
N THR A 154 4.94 5.68 -10.25
CA THR A 154 4.03 5.89 -11.39
C THR A 154 2.95 4.83 -11.41
N LEU A 155 1.69 5.25 -11.40
CA LEU A 155 0.51 4.38 -11.50
C LEU A 155 -0.28 4.74 -12.75
N ILE A 156 -0.59 3.74 -13.56
CA ILE A 156 -1.35 3.89 -14.80
C ILE A 156 -2.48 2.87 -14.81
N ASN A 157 -3.71 3.32 -15.04
CA ASN A 157 -4.90 2.46 -15.15
C ASN A 157 -5.10 1.54 -13.92
N CYS A 158 -4.69 1.98 -12.73
CA CYS A 158 -4.79 1.18 -11.50
C CYS A 158 -6.11 1.40 -10.78
N ILE A 159 -6.59 0.37 -10.08
CA ILE A 159 -7.85 0.40 -9.32
C ILE A 159 -7.56 0.13 -7.85
N PHE A 160 -8.05 0.99 -6.97
CA PHE A 160 -8.05 0.84 -5.52
C PHE A 160 -9.51 0.78 -5.07
N SER A 161 -9.99 -0.39 -4.68
CA SER A 161 -11.40 -0.60 -4.31
C SER A 161 -11.55 -1.21 -2.92
N GLU A 162 -12.46 -0.68 -2.11
CA GLU A 162 -12.84 -1.29 -0.82
C GLU A 162 -11.66 -1.55 0.12
N ASN A 163 -10.54 -0.84 -0.02
CA ASN A 163 -9.42 -0.94 0.90
C ASN A 163 -9.69 -0.10 2.16
N SER A 164 -9.12 -0.52 3.28
CA SER A 164 -9.35 0.12 4.59
C SER A 164 -8.04 0.47 5.27
N ALA A 165 -7.94 1.64 5.88
CA ALA A 165 -6.81 1.95 6.76
C ALA A 165 -7.15 2.99 7.83
N ASP A 166 -6.26 3.20 8.81
CA ASP A 166 -6.42 4.32 9.74
C ASP A 166 -6.27 5.63 8.94
N THR A 167 -5.27 5.70 8.05
CA THR A 167 -5.08 6.81 7.11
C THR A 167 -4.86 6.34 5.68
N GLY A 168 -5.46 7.03 4.70
CA GLY A 168 -5.29 6.71 3.28
C GLY A 168 -5.90 5.37 2.91
N GLY A 169 -7.23 5.24 2.95
CA GLY A 169 -7.92 3.95 2.79
C GLY A 169 -7.47 3.18 1.54
N GLY A 170 -7.40 3.86 0.39
CA GLY A 170 -6.80 3.31 -0.82
C GLY A 170 -5.28 3.44 -0.84
N MET A 171 -4.77 4.65 -0.63
CA MET A 171 -3.35 4.97 -0.77
C MET A 171 -2.86 6.00 0.25
N GLY A 172 -1.69 5.76 0.85
CA GLY A 172 -0.97 6.71 1.69
C GLY A 172 0.35 7.16 1.05
N ASN A 173 0.60 8.47 1.02
CA ASN A 173 1.82 9.09 0.53
C ASN A 173 2.48 9.92 1.64
N PHE A 174 3.72 9.59 2.00
CA PHE A 174 4.45 10.20 3.11
C PHE A 174 5.81 10.66 2.63
N ILE A 175 6.02 11.98 2.56
CA ILE A 175 7.28 12.59 2.07
C ILE A 175 7.65 11.99 0.70
N SER A 176 6.71 12.06 -0.25
CA SER A 176 6.85 11.34 -1.52
C SER A 176 6.27 12.07 -2.74
N TYR A 177 6.67 11.61 -3.92
CA TYR A 177 6.27 12.16 -5.21
C TYR A 177 5.76 11.03 -6.10
N SER A 178 4.47 11.07 -6.43
CA SER A 178 3.83 10.07 -7.26
C SER A 178 3.08 10.71 -8.43
N THR A 179 3.01 9.98 -9.54
CA THR A 179 2.21 10.36 -10.71
C THR A 179 1.18 9.28 -10.96
N LEU A 180 -0.09 9.66 -10.96
CA LEU A 180 -1.21 8.76 -11.21
C LEU A 180 -1.92 9.20 -12.48
N THR A 181 -2.16 8.27 -13.39
CA THR A 181 -2.91 8.52 -14.64
C THR A 181 -4.01 7.49 -14.79
N ASN A 182 -5.24 7.95 -15.06
CA ASN A 182 -6.42 7.10 -15.25
C ASN A 182 -6.68 6.11 -14.10
N CYS A 183 -6.35 6.49 -12.86
CA CYS A 183 -6.54 5.62 -11.70
C CYS A 183 -7.92 5.81 -11.08
N VAL A 184 -8.47 4.76 -10.48
CA VAL A 184 -9.76 4.76 -9.81
C VAL A 184 -9.60 4.40 -8.34
N PHE A 185 -10.15 5.24 -7.47
CA PHE A 185 -10.27 5.00 -6.04
C PHE A 185 -11.76 4.90 -5.71
N SER A 186 -12.25 3.70 -5.37
CA SER A 186 -13.68 3.48 -5.13
C SER A 186 -13.96 2.79 -3.80
N GLY A 187 -14.90 3.32 -3.02
CA GLY A 187 -15.38 2.64 -1.81
C GLY A 187 -14.30 2.40 -0.75
N ASN A 188 -13.17 3.12 -0.79
CA ASN A 188 -12.12 2.96 0.21
C ASN A 188 -12.50 3.69 1.50
N LEU A 189 -12.08 3.15 2.64
CA LEU A 189 -12.40 3.62 3.97
C LEU A 189 -11.14 4.03 4.73
N SER A 190 -11.16 5.21 5.34
CA SER A 190 -10.18 5.64 6.32
C SER A 190 -10.86 5.95 7.65
N GLU A 191 -10.28 5.51 8.77
CA GLU A 191 -10.81 5.83 10.11
C GLU A 191 -10.48 7.27 10.54
N GLU A 192 -9.44 7.88 9.99
CA GLU A 192 -8.99 9.23 10.37
C GLU A 192 -8.95 10.20 9.19
N LYS A 193 -8.14 9.94 8.15
CA LYS A 193 -7.83 10.92 7.11
C LYS A 193 -7.66 10.29 5.73
N GLY A 194 -8.32 10.87 4.72
CA GLY A 194 -8.09 10.50 3.33
C GLY A 194 -8.72 9.16 2.98
N GLY A 195 -10.05 9.11 2.85
CA GLY A 195 -10.77 7.85 2.58
C GLY A 195 -10.24 7.14 1.33
N GLY A 196 -10.00 7.87 0.25
CA GLY A 196 -9.31 7.36 -0.93
C GLY A 196 -7.79 7.48 -0.83
N MET A 197 -7.28 8.68 -0.53
CA MET A 197 -5.86 8.99 -0.52
C MET A 197 -5.48 9.96 0.61
N TYR A 198 -4.40 9.67 1.32
CA TYR A 198 -3.79 10.59 2.26
C TYR A 198 -2.40 11.00 1.80
N ASN A 199 -2.11 12.30 1.79
CA ASN A 199 -0.84 12.87 1.40
C ASN A 199 -0.30 13.72 2.54
N ILE A 200 0.89 13.40 3.04
CA ILE A 200 1.60 14.24 4.02
C ILE A 200 2.99 14.59 3.52
N LYS A 201 3.31 15.89 3.52
CA LYS A 201 4.56 16.45 2.98
C LYS A 201 4.90 15.90 1.59
N SER A 202 3.87 15.67 0.78
CA SER A 202 3.95 14.98 -0.52
C SER A 202 3.36 15.85 -1.63
N SER A 203 3.76 15.58 -2.87
CA SER A 203 3.30 16.36 -4.03
C SER A 203 2.89 15.43 -5.17
N PRO A 204 1.77 14.70 -5.05
CA PRO A 204 1.33 13.80 -6.11
C PRO A 204 0.68 14.57 -7.27
N THR A 205 0.94 14.14 -8.50
CA THR A 205 0.24 14.61 -9.71
C THR A 205 -0.78 13.58 -10.16
N LEU A 206 -2.05 13.95 -10.26
CA LEU A 206 -3.15 13.09 -10.68
C LEU A 206 -3.76 13.59 -11.98
N LYS A 207 -3.84 12.71 -12.98
CA LYS A 207 -4.41 12.99 -14.30
C LYS A 207 -5.53 12.00 -14.61
N ASN A 208 -6.70 12.51 -14.96
CA ASN A 208 -7.87 11.70 -15.32
C ASN A 208 -8.27 10.66 -14.24
N CYS A 209 -8.04 10.96 -12.96
CA CYS A 209 -8.32 10.02 -11.88
C CYS A 209 -9.75 10.19 -11.37
N THR A 210 -10.35 9.10 -10.90
CA THR A 210 -11.71 9.11 -10.33
C THR A 210 -11.67 8.66 -8.88
N PHE A 211 -12.30 9.45 -8.00
CA PHE A 211 -12.54 9.10 -6.61
C PHE A 211 -14.05 8.99 -6.39
N SER A 212 -14.55 7.78 -6.14
CA SER A 212 -15.97 7.54 -5.93
C SER A 212 -16.28 6.83 -4.62
N ALA A 213 -17.28 7.30 -3.90
CA ALA A 213 -17.79 6.64 -2.69
C ALA A 213 -16.72 6.32 -1.61
N ASN A 214 -15.61 7.07 -1.57
CA ASN A 214 -14.60 6.91 -0.53
C ASN A 214 -15.05 7.63 0.75
N VAL A 215 -14.70 7.08 1.90
CA VAL A 215 -15.19 7.55 3.20
C VAL A 215 -14.02 7.77 4.15
N ALA A 216 -13.96 8.95 4.77
CA ALA A 216 -13.14 9.21 5.94
C ALA A 216 -14.09 9.36 7.14
N GLU A 217 -14.24 8.32 7.93
CA GLU A 217 -15.20 8.30 9.03
C GLU A 217 -14.54 7.74 10.28
N TYR A 218 -14.54 8.56 11.34
CA TYR A 218 -14.14 8.09 12.65
C TYR A 218 -15.19 7.10 13.13
N THR A 219 -14.88 5.81 12.98
CA THR A 219 -15.69 4.69 13.49
C THR A 219 -15.47 4.47 14.99
N GLY A 220 -14.74 5.39 15.65
CA GLY A 220 -14.25 5.22 17.01
C GLY A 220 -15.29 4.61 17.93
N GLY A 221 -14.85 3.56 18.61
CA GLY A 221 -15.57 3.03 19.76
C GLY A 221 -15.95 4.13 20.76
N PRO A 222 -16.78 3.79 21.76
CA PRO A 222 -17.47 4.77 22.60
C PRO A 222 -16.53 5.88 23.08
N ILE A 223 -17.02 7.12 23.04
CA ILE A 223 -16.36 8.30 23.58
C ILE A 223 -16.01 8.01 25.05
N ILE A 224 -14.80 7.53 25.31
CA ILE A 224 -14.24 7.52 26.64
C ILE A 224 -13.80 8.96 26.86
N ILE A 225 -14.56 9.69 27.66
CA ILE A 225 -14.16 10.98 28.21
C ILE A 225 -12.76 10.76 28.82
N PRO A 226 -11.67 11.30 28.24
CA PRO A 226 -10.34 10.96 28.73
C PRO A 226 -10.22 11.48 30.17
N PRO A 227 -9.67 10.68 31.11
CA PRO A 227 -9.33 11.20 32.41
C PRO A 227 -8.32 12.35 32.25
N TRP A 228 -8.51 13.40 33.03
CA TRP A 228 -7.69 14.61 33.03
C TRP A 228 -6.18 14.27 33.11
N PRO A 229 -5.31 14.89 32.29
CA PRO A 229 -5.51 16.09 31.46
C PRO A 229 -6.24 15.82 30.13
N PRO A 230 -6.88 16.85 29.52
CA PRO A 230 -7.57 16.69 28.25
C PRO A 230 -6.58 16.22 27.17
N GLN A 231 -6.84 15.04 26.62
CA GLN A 231 -6.22 14.63 25.36
C GLN A 231 -6.73 15.58 24.25
N PRO A 232 -5.92 15.87 23.21
CA PRO A 232 -6.43 16.55 22.02
C PRO A 232 -7.69 15.82 21.52
N PRO A 233 -8.69 16.53 20.97
CA PRO A 233 -9.91 15.90 20.48
C PRO A 233 -9.55 14.78 19.49
N PRO A 234 -10.31 13.66 19.45
CA PRO A 234 -10.05 12.58 18.50
C PRO A 234 -9.95 13.17 17.10
N VAL A 235 -8.96 12.74 16.31
CA VAL A 235 -8.81 13.17 14.92
C VAL A 235 -10.02 12.64 14.18
N TYR A 236 -10.87 13.55 13.73
CA TYR A 236 -12.11 13.18 13.09
C TYR A 236 -11.90 12.88 11.60
N GLY A 237 -12.78 12.06 11.03
CA GLY A 237 -12.78 11.69 9.62
C GLY A 237 -12.78 12.91 8.69
N ILE A 238 -11.64 13.21 8.05
CA ILE A 238 -11.47 14.37 7.16
C ILE A 238 -10.96 13.92 5.79
N GLY A 239 -11.43 14.55 4.71
CA GLY A 239 -10.95 14.28 3.35
C GLY A 239 -11.46 12.95 2.80
N GLY A 240 -12.75 12.85 2.51
CA GLY A 240 -13.39 11.58 2.13
C GLY A 240 -12.76 10.92 0.90
N ALA A 241 -12.43 11.71 -0.12
CA ALA A 241 -11.63 11.25 -1.25
C ALA A 241 -10.14 11.42 -0.98
N MET A 242 -9.73 12.62 -0.59
CA MET A 242 -8.32 12.98 -0.47
C MET A 242 -8.09 13.95 0.69
N TYR A 243 -7.05 13.71 1.47
CA TYR A 243 -6.55 14.65 2.47
C TYR A 243 -5.11 15.02 2.12
N ASN A 244 -4.81 16.32 2.03
CA ASN A 244 -3.48 16.84 1.81
C ASN A 244 -2.98 17.59 3.04
N GLU A 245 -1.89 17.15 3.65
CA GLU A 245 -1.26 17.76 4.83
C GLU A 245 0.12 18.28 4.49
N TYR A 246 0.34 19.60 4.58
CA TYR A 246 1.61 20.22 4.17
C TYR A 246 2.06 19.77 2.76
N SER A 247 1.09 19.56 1.86
CA SER A 247 1.25 18.85 0.59
C SER A 247 0.74 19.71 -0.57
N SER A 248 1.25 19.46 -1.76
CA SER A 248 0.86 20.17 -3.00
C SER A 248 0.48 19.19 -4.10
N ALA A 249 -0.75 18.67 -4.03
CA ALA A 249 -1.26 17.79 -5.08
C ALA A 249 -1.67 18.60 -6.32
N GLU A 250 -1.31 18.11 -7.51
CA GLU A 250 -1.74 18.65 -8.79
C GLU A 250 -2.85 17.78 -9.37
N LEU A 251 -4.04 18.35 -9.63
CA LEU A 251 -5.21 17.61 -10.12
C LEU A 251 -5.60 18.09 -11.51
N ILE A 252 -5.59 17.19 -12.49
CA ILE A 252 -5.93 17.48 -13.89
C ILE A 252 -7.02 16.49 -14.33
N ASN A 253 -8.18 17.01 -14.74
CA ASN A 253 -9.33 16.21 -15.22
C ASN A 253 -9.79 15.12 -14.23
N CYS A 254 -9.70 15.37 -12.93
CA CYS A 254 -10.10 14.39 -11.92
C CYS A 254 -11.58 14.53 -11.54
N THR A 255 -12.25 13.40 -11.28
CA THR A 255 -13.67 13.34 -10.91
C THR A 255 -13.82 12.86 -9.47
N PHE A 256 -14.67 13.53 -8.69
CA PHE A 256 -14.96 13.20 -7.30
C PHE A 256 -16.47 13.03 -7.11
N THR A 257 -16.95 11.84 -6.75
CA THR A 257 -18.40 11.56 -6.70
C THR A 257 -18.78 10.74 -5.46
N GLY A 258 -19.69 11.26 -4.64
CA GLY A 258 -20.25 10.49 -3.51
C GLY A 258 -19.27 10.18 -2.37
N ASN A 259 -18.10 10.83 -2.34
CA ASN A 259 -17.16 10.73 -1.23
C ASN A 259 -17.72 11.45 0.01
N ARG A 260 -17.37 10.96 1.20
CA ARG A 260 -17.89 11.49 2.48
C ARG A 260 -16.79 11.59 3.51
N ALA A 261 -16.88 12.62 4.35
CA ALA A 261 -16.06 12.79 5.53
C ALA A 261 -16.97 13.05 6.72
N HIS A 262 -16.57 12.62 7.92
CA HIS A 262 -17.33 12.90 9.15
C HIS A 262 -17.37 14.39 9.47
N GLU A 263 -16.24 15.10 9.34
CA GLU A 263 -16.16 16.53 9.63
C GLU A 263 -16.02 17.38 8.36
N GLU A 264 -14.81 17.48 7.84
CA GLU A 264 -14.46 18.44 6.79
C GLU A 264 -13.93 17.75 5.53
N GLY A 265 -14.03 18.46 4.40
CA GLY A 265 -13.50 17.97 3.13
C GLY A 265 -14.18 16.70 2.64
N GLY A 266 -15.51 16.69 2.55
CA GLY A 266 -16.31 15.53 2.09
C GLY A 266 -15.74 14.82 0.85
N ALA A 267 -15.13 15.57 -0.08
CA ALA A 267 -14.22 15.02 -1.08
C ALA A 267 -12.76 15.34 -0.77
N ILE A 268 -12.34 16.61 -0.84
CA ILE A 268 -10.93 16.99 -0.70
C ILE A 268 -10.76 17.91 0.50
N PHE A 269 -9.72 17.66 1.29
CA PHE A 269 -9.23 18.55 2.33
C PHE A 269 -7.78 18.98 2.04
N TRP A 270 -7.44 20.21 2.45
CA TRP A 270 -6.13 20.85 2.31
C TRP A 270 -5.64 21.42 3.63
#